data_AF-H1CXI5-F1
#
_entry.id   AF-H1CXI5-F1
#
_cell.length_a   1.000
_cell.length_b   1.000
_cell.length_c   1.000
_cell.angle_alpha   90.00
_cell.angle_beta   90.00
_cell.angle_gamma   90.00
#
_symmetry.space_group_name_H-M   'P 1'
#
loop_
_entity.id
_entity.type
_entity.pdbx_description
1 polymer ?
#
loop_
_entity_poly.entity_id
_entity_poly.type
_entity_poly.pdbx_seq_one_letter_code
_entity_poly.pdbx_strand_id
1 'polypeptide(L)'
;MVKNTGQVPSYFVEQSHPAIIDPVTFEMVQSEAARRKREGGRYSGVSIFSGKIKCGECGGFFGAKVWHSTDKYRRVIYRCNNKYDGHKCQTPHG
;
A
#
# COMPACT_ATOMS: atom_id res chain seq x y z
N MET A 1 3.62 27.51 17.25
CA MET A 1 4.90 27.73 16.54
C MET A 1 4.56 28.08 15.10
N VAL A 2 4.90 29.30 14.65
CA VAL A 2 4.59 29.78 13.29
C VAL A 2 5.61 29.17 12.33
N LYS A 3 5.13 28.58 11.22
CA LYS A 3 6.03 28.11 10.14
C LYS A 3 6.67 29.33 9.50
N ASN A 4 8.00 29.33 9.41
CA ASN A 4 8.73 30.32 8.61
C ASN A 4 8.39 30.09 7.13
N THR A 5 7.67 31.02 6.51
CA THR A 5 7.31 30.99 5.08
C THR A 5 8.27 31.81 4.21
N GLY A 6 9.49 32.06 4.70
CA GLY A 6 10.50 32.87 4.02
C GLY A 6 10.78 34.22 4.69
N GLN A 7 10.28 34.47 5.91
CA GLN A 7 10.64 35.67 6.68
C GLN A 7 12.11 35.66 7.13
N VAL A 8 12.72 34.48 7.25
CA VAL A 8 14.11 34.32 7.69
C VAL A 8 14.81 33.27 6.82
N PRO A 9 16.08 33.47 6.42
CA PRO A 9 16.85 32.46 5.68
C PRO A 9 16.93 31.13 6.45
N SER A 10 16.52 30.04 5.83
CA SER A 10 16.64 28.69 6.40
C SER A 10 17.81 27.96 5.74
N TYR A 11 18.74 27.45 6.53
CA TYR A 11 19.88 26.66 6.05
C TYR A 11 19.73 25.21 6.52
N PHE A 12 19.93 24.27 5.59
CA PHE A 12 20.03 22.85 5.93
C PHE A 12 21.47 22.56 6.37
N VAL A 13 21.66 22.21 7.63
CA VAL A 13 22.98 21.86 8.17
C VAL A 13 23.03 20.34 8.31
N GLU A 14 23.91 19.72 7.55
CA GLU A 14 24.17 18.28 7.63
C GLU A 14 25.08 17.97 8.84
N GLN A 15 24.87 16.82 9.47
CA GLN A 15 25.76 16.26 10.51
C GLN A 15 25.94 17.10 11.80
N SER A 16 25.00 18.00 12.12
CA SER A 16 25.02 18.78 13.38
C SER A 16 24.96 17.92 14.65
N HIS A 17 24.46 16.70 14.55
CA HIS A 17 24.40 15.72 15.62
C HIS A 17 24.66 14.32 15.05
N PRO A 18 25.12 13.36 15.87
CA PRO A 18 25.23 11.97 15.44
C PRO A 18 23.87 11.48 14.91
N ALA A 19 23.91 10.73 13.82
CA ALA A 19 22.70 10.21 13.20
C ALA A 19 22.02 9.21 14.15
N ILE A 20 20.70 9.36 14.36
CA ILE A 20 19.89 8.44 15.17
C ILE A 20 19.74 7.09 14.44
N ILE A 21 19.66 7.14 13.11
CA ILE A 21 19.54 5.99 12.22
C ILE A 21 20.69 6.09 11.22
N ASP A 22 21.32 4.95 10.95
CA ASP A 22 22.37 4.85 9.94
C ASP A 22 21.87 5.33 8.56
N PRO A 23 22.68 6.11 7.80
CA PRO A 23 22.29 6.65 6.50
C PRO A 23 21.83 5.58 5.50
N VAL A 24 22.48 4.40 5.47
CA VAL A 24 22.11 3.31 4.55
C VAL A 24 20.71 2.80 4.90
N THR A 25 20.43 2.63 6.20
CA THR A 25 19.11 2.22 6.68
C THR A 25 18.04 3.25 6.34
N PHE A 26 18.35 4.53 6.49
CA PHE A 26 17.44 5.62 6.11
C PHE A 26 17.12 5.61 4.61
N GLU A 27 18.15 5.51 3.76
CA GLU A 27 17.99 5.46 2.30
C GLU A 27 17.18 4.24 1.85
N MET A 28 17.42 3.06 2.45
CA MET A 28 16.63 1.87 2.18
C MET A 28 15.14 2.09 2.47
N VAL A 29 14.80 2.68 3.61
CA VAL A 29 13.41 2.97 3.97
C VAL A 29 12.78 4.01 3.04
N GLN A 30 13.53 5.04 2.64
CA GLN A 30 13.04 6.03 1.66
C GLN A 30 12.75 5.39 0.30
N SER A 31 13.62 4.48 -0.16
CA SER A 31 13.40 3.76 -1.43
C SER A 31 12.16 2.86 -1.39
N GLU A 32 11.94 2.16 -0.28
CA GLU A 32 10.76 1.31 -0.07
C GLU A 32 9.48 2.14 0.04
N ALA A 33 9.53 3.29 0.73
CA ALA A 33 8.42 4.23 0.79
C ALA A 33 8.06 4.77 -0.60
N ALA A 34 9.05 5.13 -1.40
CA ALA A 34 8.85 5.56 -2.78
C ALA A 34 8.26 4.44 -3.65
N ARG A 35 8.74 3.19 -3.51
CA ARG A 35 8.18 2.01 -4.20
C ARG A 35 6.71 1.83 -3.86
N ARG A 36 6.34 1.86 -2.57
CA ARG A 36 4.94 1.75 -2.11
C ARG A 36 4.05 2.86 -2.66
N LYS A 37 4.57 4.09 -2.74
CA LYS A 37 3.84 5.23 -3.31
C LYS A 37 3.56 5.03 -4.81
N ARG A 38 4.53 4.49 -5.56
CA ARG A 38 4.38 4.23 -7.00
C ARG A 38 3.40 3.08 -7.31
N GLU A 39 3.45 2.00 -6.53
CA GLU A 39 2.61 0.82 -6.78
C GLU A 39 1.12 1.06 -6.59
N GLY A 40 0.74 2.11 -5.85
CA GLY A 40 -0.64 2.55 -5.72
C GLY A 40 -1.51 1.52 -5.01
N GLY A 41 -1.72 1.70 -3.70
CA GLY A 41 -2.63 0.85 -2.93
C GLY A 41 -2.19 0.63 -1.49
N ARG A 42 -3.06 0.00 -0.70
CA ARG A 42 -2.80 -0.31 0.70
C ARG A 42 -1.91 -1.55 0.78
N TYR A 43 -0.61 -1.36 1.08
CA TYR A 43 0.26 -2.49 1.41
C TYR A 43 -0.25 -3.16 2.69
N SER A 44 -0.59 -4.44 2.59
CA SER A 44 -1.20 -5.20 3.70
C SER A 44 -0.54 -6.57 3.77
N GLY A 45 0.02 -6.92 4.94
CA GLY A 45 0.55 -8.25 5.22
C GLY A 45 -0.49 -9.25 5.71
N VAL A 46 -1.79 -8.92 5.62
CA VAL A 46 -2.87 -9.76 6.19
C VAL A 46 -3.01 -11.11 5.49
N SER A 47 -2.58 -11.23 4.23
CA SER A 47 -2.55 -12.50 3.51
C SER A 47 -1.35 -12.56 2.58
N ILE A 48 -0.89 -13.78 2.26
CA ILE A 48 0.22 -14.01 1.31
C ILE A 48 -0.05 -13.44 -0.08
N PHE A 49 -1.33 -13.24 -0.43
CA PHE A 49 -1.76 -12.75 -1.75
C PHE A 49 -2.12 -11.25 -1.77
N SER A 50 -2.11 -10.59 -0.62
CA SER A 50 -2.42 -9.16 -0.50
C SER A 50 -1.46 -8.33 -1.35
N GLY A 51 -1.99 -7.55 -2.29
CA GLY A 51 -1.18 -6.71 -3.19
C GLY A 51 -0.34 -7.48 -4.23
N LYS A 52 -0.50 -8.81 -4.34
CA LYS A 52 0.24 -9.63 -5.32
C LYS A 52 -0.59 -9.99 -6.55
N ILE A 53 -1.86 -10.35 -6.36
CA ILE A 53 -2.73 -10.78 -7.47
C ILE A 53 -3.42 -9.57 -8.09
N LYS A 54 -3.12 -9.31 -9.37
CA LYS A 54 -3.71 -8.22 -10.16
C LYS A 54 -4.78 -8.75 -11.12
N CYS A 55 -5.80 -7.94 -11.35
CA CYS A 55 -6.85 -8.17 -12.33
C CYS A 55 -6.38 -7.80 -13.73
N GLY A 56 -6.49 -8.74 -14.67
CA GLY A 56 -6.15 -8.51 -16.08
C GLY A 56 -7.07 -7.52 -16.79
N GLU A 57 -8.31 -7.34 -16.31
CA GLU A 57 -9.28 -6.44 -16.96
C GLU A 57 -9.19 -5.00 -16.44
N CYS A 58 -9.11 -4.80 -15.12
CA CYS A 58 -9.20 -3.46 -14.52
C CYS A 58 -7.90 -3.02 -13.82
N GLY A 59 -6.84 -3.84 -13.81
CA GLY A 59 -5.58 -3.55 -13.13
C GLY A 59 -5.64 -3.53 -11.59
N GLY A 60 -6.85 -3.60 -11.01
CA GLY A 60 -7.06 -3.61 -9.57
C GLY A 60 -6.60 -4.89 -8.89
N PHE A 61 -6.42 -4.86 -7.57
CA PHE A 61 -5.98 -6.04 -6.81
C PHE A 61 -7.14 -6.96 -6.43
N PHE A 62 -6.84 -8.25 -6.33
CA PHE A 62 -7.74 -9.22 -5.72
C PHE A 62 -7.70 -9.10 -4.18
N GLY A 63 -8.82 -9.40 -3.54
CA GLY A 63 -8.91 -9.49 -2.09
C GLY A 63 -9.68 -10.73 -1.65
N ALA A 64 -9.33 -11.25 -0.49
CA ALA A 64 -10.04 -12.35 0.15
C ALA A 64 -11.51 -11.99 0.40
N LYS A 65 -12.40 -12.94 0.14
CA LYS A 65 -13.83 -12.89 0.43
C LYS A 65 -14.22 -14.20 1.09
N VAL A 66 -15.02 -14.12 2.15
CA VAL A 66 -15.51 -15.31 2.87
C VAL A 66 -16.88 -15.67 2.32
N TRP A 67 -17.05 -16.91 1.90
CA TRP A 67 -18.33 -17.50 1.52
C TRP A 67 -18.79 -18.49 2.58
N HIS A 68 -20.10 -18.68 2.72
CA HIS A 68 -20.72 -19.50 3.77
C HIS A 68 -20.16 -19.15 5.16
N SER A 69 -20.14 -17.85 5.51
CA SER A 69 -19.41 -17.33 6.68
C SER A 69 -19.79 -17.95 8.01
N THR A 70 -21.03 -18.46 8.12
CA THR A 70 -21.66 -19.02 9.33
C THR A 70 -21.88 -20.53 9.27
N ASP A 71 -21.51 -21.22 8.19
CA ASP A 71 -21.76 -22.66 8.00
C ASP A 71 -20.45 -23.46 7.87
N LYS A 72 -20.51 -24.78 8.01
CA LYS A 72 -19.38 -25.72 7.90
C LYS A 72 -18.68 -25.69 6.55
N TYR A 73 -19.35 -25.16 5.51
CA TYR A 73 -18.79 -24.98 4.17
C TYR A 73 -18.07 -23.64 3.98
N ARG A 74 -17.74 -22.95 5.09
CA ARG A 74 -16.98 -21.70 5.07
C ARG A 74 -15.73 -21.85 4.22
N ARG A 75 -15.60 -21.00 3.20
CA ARG A 75 -14.43 -20.96 2.32
C ARG A 75 -13.97 -19.54 2.04
N VAL A 76 -12.66 -19.38 1.91
CA VAL A 76 -12.06 -18.11 1.48
C VAL A 76 -11.77 -18.20 -0.01
N ILE A 77 -12.31 -17.25 -0.77
CA ILE A 77 -12.03 -17.12 -2.20
C ILE A 77 -11.38 -15.77 -2.48
N TYR A 78 -10.63 -15.67 -3.57
CA TYR A 78 -10.03 -14.41 -4.02
C TYR A 78 -10.80 -13.88 -5.21
N ARG A 79 -11.26 -12.62 -5.11
CA ARG A 79 -11.95 -11.93 -6.21
C ARG A 79 -11.45 -10.50 -6.37
N CYS A 80 -11.57 -9.98 -7.59
CA CYS A 80 -11.25 -8.60 -7.90
C CYS A 80 -12.04 -7.65 -6.97
N ASN A 81 -11.34 -6.73 -6.30
CA ASN A 81 -11.99 -5.79 -5.38
C ASN A 81 -12.84 -4.75 -6.13
N ASN A 82 -12.41 -4.33 -7.33
CA ASN A 82 -13.16 -3.38 -8.17
C ASN A 82 -14.48 -3.96 -8.70
N LYS A 83 -14.78 -5.26 -8.47
CA LYS A 83 -16.09 -5.84 -8.76
C LYS A 83 -17.18 -5.33 -7.81
N TYR A 84 -16.79 -4.90 -6.61
CA TYR A 84 -17.69 -4.47 -5.54
C TYR A 84 -17.72 -2.94 -5.37
N ASP A 85 -16.86 -2.23 -6.10
CA ASP A 85 -16.76 -0.77 -6.08
C ASP A 85 -17.53 -0.13 -7.26
N GLY A 86 -17.62 1.19 -7.31
CA GLY A 86 -18.47 1.95 -8.25
C GLY A 86 -18.43 1.46 -9.70
N HIS A 87 -17.27 1.55 -10.36
CA HIS A 87 -17.07 0.99 -11.71
C HIS A 87 -16.76 -0.50 -11.63
N LYS A 88 -17.81 -1.31 -11.73
CA LYS A 88 -17.73 -2.77 -11.55
C LYS A 88 -16.94 -3.44 -12.67
N CYS A 89 -15.81 -4.03 -12.30
CA CYS A 89 -15.04 -4.93 -13.17
C CYS A 89 -15.89 -6.16 -13.54
N GLN A 90 -15.82 -6.57 -14.81
CA GLN A 90 -16.63 -7.67 -15.38
C GLN A 90 -15.95 -9.05 -15.26
N THR A 91 -14.81 -9.12 -14.57
CA THR A 91 -14.06 -10.37 -14.38
C THR A 91 -14.96 -11.56 -14.05
N PRO A 92 -14.82 -12.67 -14.80
CA PRO A 92 -15.65 -13.85 -14.64
C PRO A 92 -15.67 -14.38 -13.21
N HIS A 93 -16.79 -15.01 -12.89
CA HIS A 93 -16.97 -15.73 -11.64
C HIS A 93 -16.25 -17.08 -11.71
N GLY A 94 -14.94 -17.06 -11.47
CA GLY A 94 -14.22 -18.24 -10.97
C GLY A 94 -14.74 -18.66 -9.59
#